data_AF-A0A260AJE7-F1
#
_entry.id   AF-A0A260AJE7-F1
#
_cell.length_a   1.000
_cell.length_b   1.000
_cell.length_c   1.000
_cell.angle_alpha   90.00
_cell.angle_beta   90.00
_cell.angle_gamma   90.00
#
_symmetry.space_group_name_H-M   'P 1'
#
loop_
_entity.id
_entity.type
_entity.pdbx_description
1 polymer ?
#
loop_
_entity_poly.entity_id
_entity_poly.type
_entity_poly.pdbx_seq_one_letter_code
_entity_poly.pdbx_strand_id
1 'polypeptide(L)'
;MTYLRSAVRSWDPATCAEDARTLDKVAERLTSQMQGISTRVSNLPDTGSWSGAAQAAADETMRTQASDAAIKAEQIRAVQSSVIAGLTNIDSARLRLLRLSELAESEGIAVADDWVLTPM
;
A
#
# COMPACT_ATOMS: atom_id res chain seq x y z
N MET A 1 0.20 3.77 26.58
CA MET A 1 -1.21 3.86 26.13
C MET A 1 -1.71 2.43 26.03
N THR A 2 -2.60 2.02 26.92
CA THR A 2 -3.11 0.63 26.96
C THR A 2 -4.42 0.59 26.19
N TYR A 3 -4.52 -0.27 25.18
CA TYR A 3 -5.75 -0.42 24.40
C TYR A 3 -6.71 -1.36 25.13
N LEU A 4 -7.93 -0.91 25.36
CA LEU A 4 -8.98 -1.73 25.97
C LEU A 4 -9.35 -2.91 25.07
N ARG A 5 -9.83 -4.01 25.67
CA ARG A 5 -10.29 -5.20 24.94
C ARG A 5 -11.38 -4.90 23.90
N SER A 6 -12.29 -3.98 24.22
CA SER A 6 -13.30 -3.48 23.28
C SER A 6 -12.68 -2.84 22.04
N ALA A 7 -11.64 -2.03 22.21
CA ALA A 7 -10.93 -1.37 21.10
C ALA A 7 -10.20 -2.38 20.21
N VAL A 8 -9.59 -3.42 20.81
CA VAL A 8 -8.96 -4.51 20.04
C VAL A 8 -10.03 -5.32 19.31
N ARG A 9 -11.19 -5.62 19.92
CA ARG A 9 -12.29 -6.31 19.23
C ARG A 9 -12.86 -5.49 18.07
N SER A 10 -13.02 -4.18 18.23
CA SER A 10 -13.62 -3.30 17.24
C SER A 10 -12.69 -2.88 16.11
N TRP A 11 -11.39 -3.21 16.18
CA TRP A 11 -10.47 -2.87 15.09
C TRP A 11 -10.83 -3.63 13.81
N ASP A 12 -11.04 -2.87 12.74
CA ASP A 12 -11.34 -3.37 11.40
C ASP A 12 -10.19 -3.07 10.43
N PRO A 13 -9.34 -4.06 10.09
CA PRO A 13 -8.23 -3.88 9.17
C PRO A 13 -8.67 -3.65 7.71
N ALA A 14 -9.94 -3.90 7.37
CA ALA A 14 -10.43 -3.75 6.00
C ALA A 14 -10.35 -2.30 5.50
N THR A 15 -10.61 -1.33 6.38
CA THR A 15 -10.50 0.11 6.08
C THR A 15 -9.07 0.50 5.66
N CYS A 16 -8.06 0.10 6.45
CA CYS A 16 -6.66 0.36 6.12
C CYS A 16 -6.20 -0.39 4.85
N ALA A 17 -6.78 -1.56 4.57
CA ALA A 17 -6.48 -2.32 3.36
C ALA A 17 -7.05 -1.64 2.10
N GLU A 18 -8.17 -0.94 2.20
CA GLU A 18 -8.73 -0.16 1.10
C GLU A 18 -7.85 1.05 0.74
N ASP A 19 -7.37 1.77 1.75
CA ASP A 19 -6.40 2.86 1.56
C ASP A 19 -5.12 2.34 0.88
N ALA A 20 -4.61 1.18 1.30
CA ALA A 20 -3.46 0.55 0.66
C ALA A 20 -3.73 0.19 -0.82
N ARG A 21 -4.94 -0.26 -1.18
CA ARG A 21 -5.31 -0.53 -2.59
C ARG A 21 -5.33 0.73 -3.46
N THR A 22 -5.51 1.90 -2.86
CA THR A 22 -5.44 3.16 -3.60
C THR A 22 -4.03 3.44 -4.12
N LEU A 23 -2.99 2.95 -3.44
CA LEU A 23 -1.60 3.08 -3.89
C LEU A 23 -1.34 2.38 -5.23
N ASP A 24 -1.91 1.19 -5.45
CA ASP A 24 -1.76 0.47 -6.71
C ASP A 24 -2.35 1.24 -7.89
N LYS A 25 -3.56 1.80 -7.70
CA LYS A 25 -4.21 2.66 -8.71
C LYS A 25 -3.37 3.88 -9.05
N VAL A 26 -2.70 4.47 -8.06
CA VAL A 26 -1.77 5.59 -8.28
C VAL A 26 -0.54 5.15 -9.09
N ALA A 27 0.03 3.99 -8.76
CA ALA A 27 1.16 3.41 -9.48
C ALA A 27 0.80 3.13 -10.95
N GLU A 28 -0.34 2.49 -11.20
CA GLU A 28 -0.86 2.20 -12.54
C GLU A 28 -1.09 3.48 -13.34
N ARG A 29 -1.77 4.47 -12.74
CA ARG A 29 -2.03 5.76 -13.38
C ARG A 29 -0.74 6.49 -13.76
N LEU A 30 0.27 6.49 -12.88
CA LEU A 30 1.56 7.12 -13.14
C LEU A 30 2.25 6.49 -14.36
N THR A 31 2.35 5.17 -14.41
CA THR A 31 2.97 4.46 -15.54
C THR A 31 2.20 4.69 -16.84
N SER A 32 0.87 4.56 -16.82
CA SER A 32 0.02 4.75 -17.99
C SER A 32 0.10 6.17 -18.56
N GLN A 33 0.03 7.20 -17.69
CA GLN A 33 0.11 8.60 -18.11
C GLN A 33 1.47 8.93 -18.73
N MET A 34 2.57 8.45 -18.14
CA MET A 34 3.91 8.72 -18.64
C MET A 34 4.21 7.99 -19.96
N GLN A 35 3.76 6.75 -20.10
CA GLN A 35 3.80 6.04 -21.38
C GLN A 35 2.99 6.78 -22.45
N GLY A 36 1.77 7.22 -22.13
CA GLY A 36 0.93 7.98 -23.06
C GLY A 36 1.53 9.33 -23.48
N ILE A 37 2.24 10.02 -22.59
CA ILE A 37 3.00 11.23 -22.94
C ILE A 37 4.17 10.88 -23.86
N SER A 38 4.96 9.86 -23.51
CA SER A 38 6.11 9.41 -24.30
C SER A 38 5.68 9.02 -25.72
N THR A 39 4.64 8.21 -25.88
CA THR A 39 4.09 7.84 -27.19
C THR A 39 3.61 9.05 -28.00
N ARG A 40 2.93 10.01 -27.37
CA ARG A 40 2.50 11.23 -28.07
C ARG A 40 3.69 12.05 -28.55
N VAL A 41 4.73 12.18 -27.74
CA VAL A 41 5.95 12.90 -28.11
C VAL A 41 6.64 12.22 -29.28
N SER A 42 6.77 10.89 -29.26
CA SER A 42 7.38 10.14 -30.36
C SER A 42 6.57 10.14 -31.66
N ASN A 43 5.26 10.41 -31.60
CA ASN A 43 4.39 10.49 -32.78
C ASN A 43 4.19 11.92 -33.32
N LEU A 44 4.69 12.96 -32.63
CA LEU A 44 4.62 14.34 -33.13
C LEU A 44 5.32 14.57 -34.49
N PRO A 45 6.37 13.84 -34.91
CA PRO A 45 6.95 13.98 -36.25
C PRO A 45 5.95 13.72 -37.38
N ASP A 46 4.93 12.89 -37.15
CA ASP A 46 3.89 12.57 -38.15
C ASP A 46 3.01 13.79 -38.50
N THR A 47 3.09 14.88 -37.73
CA THR A 47 2.40 16.15 -38.03
C THR A 47 3.24 17.10 -38.91
N GLY A 48 4.43 16.69 -39.35
CA GLY A 48 5.21 17.36 -40.39
C GLY A 48 6.02 18.59 -39.97
N SER A 49 6.03 18.96 -38.69
CA SER A 49 6.66 20.21 -38.20
C SER A 49 7.82 20.05 -37.20
N TRP A 50 8.13 18.82 -36.75
CA TRP A 50 9.14 18.60 -35.70
C TRP A 50 10.04 17.41 -36.01
N SER A 51 11.33 17.67 -36.24
CA SER A 51 12.34 16.65 -36.56
C SER A 51 13.76 17.09 -36.19
N GLY A 52 14.71 16.15 -36.21
CA GLY A 52 16.14 16.42 -36.00
C GLY A 52 16.58 16.32 -34.53
N ALA A 53 17.73 16.91 -34.20
CA ALA A 53 18.38 16.73 -32.90
C ALA A 53 17.50 17.12 -31.69
N ALA A 54 16.67 18.16 -31.83
CA ALA A 54 15.76 18.58 -30.77
C ALA A 54 14.66 17.55 -30.48
N GLN A 55 14.16 16.88 -31.52
CA GLN A 55 13.18 15.81 -31.38
C GLN A 55 13.82 14.55 -30.77
N ALA A 56 14.99 14.14 -31.25
CA ALA A 56 15.72 13.02 -30.67
C ALA A 56 16.01 13.21 -29.17
N ALA A 57 16.39 14.43 -28.76
CA ALA A 57 16.61 14.78 -27.36
C ALA A 57 15.32 14.74 -26.52
N ALA A 58 14.20 15.19 -27.09
CA ALA A 58 12.90 15.13 -26.43
C ALA A 58 12.40 13.69 -26.25
N ASP A 59 12.54 12.84 -27.27
CA ASP A 59 12.22 11.41 -27.19
C ASP A 59 13.07 10.70 -26.14
N GLU A 60 14.38 10.98 -26.11
CA GLU A 60 15.28 10.43 -25.09
C GLU A 60 14.82 10.82 -23.68
N THR A 61 14.58 12.12 -23.48
CA THR A 61 14.11 12.64 -22.20
C THR A 61 12.81 11.96 -21.76
N MET A 62 11.84 11.82 -22.66
CA MET A 62 10.56 11.18 -22.33
C MET A 62 10.71 9.68 -22.04
N ARG A 63 11.61 8.98 -22.73
CA ARG A 63 11.94 7.59 -22.42
C ARG A 63 12.59 7.45 -21.05
N THR A 64 13.52 8.34 -20.69
CA THR A 64 14.10 8.38 -19.33
C THR A 64 13.00 8.62 -18.29
N GLN A 65 12.15 9.64 -18.48
CA GLN A 65 11.08 9.97 -17.54
C GLN A 65 10.04 8.83 -17.41
N ALA A 66 9.72 8.13 -18.50
CA ALA A 66 8.85 6.96 -18.45
C ALA A 66 9.48 5.79 -17.66
N SER A 67 10.79 5.59 -17.80
CA SER A 67 11.54 4.61 -17.00
C SER A 67 11.53 4.98 -15.51
N ASP A 68 11.81 6.24 -15.17
CA ASP A 68 11.79 6.72 -13.78
C ASP A 68 10.40 6.59 -13.15
N ALA A 69 9.35 6.85 -13.92
CA ALA A 69 7.97 6.67 -13.51
C ALA A 69 7.64 5.19 -13.23
N ALA A 70 8.16 4.27 -14.03
CA ALA A 70 7.99 2.83 -13.78
C ALA A 70 8.70 2.39 -12.49
N ILE A 71 9.91 2.89 -12.22
CA ILE A 71 10.64 2.63 -10.97
C ILE A 71 9.85 3.16 -9.76
N LYS A 72 9.33 4.39 -9.84
CA LYS A 72 8.50 4.98 -8.78
C LYS A 72 7.21 4.19 -8.56
N ALA A 73 6.55 3.75 -9.63
CA ALA A 73 5.36 2.91 -9.53
C ALA A 73 5.66 1.60 -8.79
N GLU A 74 6.80 0.97 -9.07
CA GLU A 74 7.22 -0.23 -8.35
C GLU A 74 7.50 0.03 -6.86
N GLN A 75 8.14 1.16 -6.52
CA GLN A 75 8.31 1.57 -5.13
C GLN A 75 6.98 1.77 -4.41
N ILE A 76 5.97 2.34 -5.09
CA ILE A 76 4.62 2.51 -4.53
C ILE A 76 3.97 1.14 -4.27
N ARG A 77 4.09 0.17 -5.18
CA ARG A 77 3.59 -1.20 -4.98
C ARG A 77 4.31 -1.94 -3.85
N ALA A 78 5.61 -1.69 -3.67
CA ALA A 78 6.37 -2.23 -2.54
C ALA A 78 5.86 -1.68 -1.21
N VAL A 79 5.53 -0.39 -1.13
CA VAL A 79 4.91 0.23 0.05
C VAL A 79 3.53 -0.39 0.31
N GLN A 80 2.68 -0.51 -0.71
CA GLN A 80 1.38 -1.19 -0.59
C GLN A 80 1.54 -2.61 -0.01
N SER A 81 2.45 -3.41 -0.57
CA SER A 81 2.68 -4.78 -0.15
C SER A 81 3.14 -4.85 1.32
N SER A 82 4.01 -3.93 1.71
CA SER A 82 4.49 -3.81 3.10
C SER A 82 3.37 -3.44 4.07
N VAL A 83 2.48 -2.52 3.68
CA VAL A 83 1.31 -2.14 4.47
C VAL A 83 0.35 -3.32 4.65
N ILE A 84 0.02 -4.03 3.56
CA ILE A 84 -0.87 -5.21 3.61
C ILE A 84 -0.28 -6.31 4.49
N ALA A 85 1.02 -6.59 4.37
CA ALA A 85 1.71 -7.56 5.20
C ALA A 85 1.69 -7.13 6.68
N GLY A 86 1.94 -5.85 6.97
CA GLY A 86 1.85 -5.28 8.32
C GLY A 86 0.46 -5.44 8.92
N LEU A 87 -0.59 -5.08 8.19
CA LEU A 87 -1.99 -5.24 8.61
C LEU A 87 -2.32 -6.71 8.91
N THR A 88 -1.88 -7.63 8.05
CA THR A 88 -2.08 -9.08 8.24
C THR A 88 -1.41 -9.58 9.51
N ASN A 89 -0.19 -9.13 9.80
CA ASN A 89 0.54 -9.50 11.01
C ASN A 89 -0.15 -8.97 12.27
N ILE A 90 -0.61 -7.71 12.25
CA ILE A 90 -1.32 -7.12 13.38
C ILE A 90 -2.65 -7.83 13.62
N ASP A 91 -3.42 -8.16 12.56
CA ASP A 91 -4.69 -8.88 12.71
C ASP A 91 -4.49 -10.31 13.23
N SER A 92 -3.45 -11.00 12.76
CA SER A 92 -3.07 -12.30 13.30
C SER A 92 -2.72 -12.23 14.78
N ALA A 93 -1.96 -11.21 15.21
CA ALA A 93 -1.63 -10.99 16.61
C ALA A 93 -2.87 -10.66 17.45
N ARG A 94 -3.78 -9.82 16.93
CA ARG A 94 -5.08 -9.51 17.54
C ARG A 94 -5.91 -10.78 17.76
N LEU A 95 -6.11 -11.59 16.72
CA LEU A 95 -6.91 -12.81 16.80
C LEU A 95 -6.31 -13.80 17.80
N ARG A 96 -4.98 -13.92 17.83
CA ARG A 96 -4.27 -14.75 18.82
C ARG A 96 -4.51 -14.25 20.24
N LEU A 97 -4.39 -12.95 20.48
CA LEU A 97 -4.62 -12.34 21.79
C LEU A 97 -6.06 -12.61 22.27
N LEU A 98 -7.05 -12.38 21.39
CA LEU A 98 -8.47 -12.63 21.72
C LEU A 98 -8.74 -14.09 22.09
N ARG A 99 -8.21 -15.04 21.30
CA ARG A 99 -8.35 -16.48 21.60
C ARG A 99 -7.69 -16.88 22.91
N LEU A 100 -6.49 -16.35 23.20
CA LEU A 100 -5.81 -16.64 24.46
C LEU A 100 -6.59 -16.11 25.66
N SER A 101 -7.17 -14.92 25.55
CA SER A 101 -8.01 -14.37 26.61
C SER A 101 -9.29 -15.20 26.81
N GLU A 102 -9.95 -15.62 25.72
CA GLU A 102 -11.13 -16.50 25.80
C GLU A 102 -10.80 -17.87 26.43
N LEU A 103 -9.64 -18.43 26.12
CA LEU A 103 -9.16 -19.66 26.75
C LEU A 103 -8.91 -19.47 28.25
N ALA A 104 -8.18 -18.43 28.64
CA ALA A 104 -7.89 -18.13 30.04
C ALA A 104 -9.18 -17.96 30.87
N GLU A 105 -10.18 -17.26 30.31
CA GLU A 105 -11.50 -17.10 30.94
C GLU A 105 -12.22 -18.44 31.09
N SER A 106 -12.14 -19.33 30.09
CA SER A 106 -12.72 -20.68 30.16
C SER A 106 -12.05 -21.57 31.22
N GLU A 107 -10.80 -21.27 31.58
CA GLU A 107 -10.04 -21.94 32.64
C GLU A 107 -10.24 -21.28 34.02
N GLY A 108 -11.08 -20.24 34.12
CA GLY A 108 -11.37 -19.54 35.37
C GLY A 108 -10.38 -18.44 35.74
N ILE A 109 -9.53 -17.99 34.80
CA ILE A 109 -8.62 -16.86 35.00
C ILE A 109 -9.32 -15.57 34.54
N ALA A 110 -9.43 -14.59 35.44
CA ALA A 110 -9.96 -13.28 35.10
C ALA A 110 -8.93 -12.49 34.28
N VAL A 111 -9.30 -12.15 33.04
CA VAL A 111 -8.51 -11.28 32.15
C VAL A 111 -9.07 -9.88 32.23
N ALA A 112 -8.33 -8.96 32.84
CA ALA A 112 -8.74 -7.56 32.94
C ALA A 112 -8.73 -6.86 31.57
N ASP A 113 -9.50 -5.77 31.44
CA ASP A 113 -9.70 -5.02 30.19
C ASP A 113 -8.42 -4.37 29.64
N ASP A 114 -7.41 -4.21 30.49
CA ASP A 114 -6.06 -3.75 30.17
C ASP A 114 -5.08 -4.91 29.88
N TRP A 115 -5.61 -6.13 29.73
CA TRP A 115 -4.88 -7.38 29.48
C TRP A 115 -4.02 -7.87 30.65
N VAL A 116 -4.25 -7.35 31.86
CA VAL A 116 -3.62 -7.87 33.08
C VAL A 116 -4.30 -9.17 33.50
N LEU A 117 -3.49 -10.19 33.79
CA LEU A 117 -3.96 -11.47 34.33
C LEU A 117 -3.96 -11.39 35.86
N THR A 118 -5.10 -11.63 36.48
CA THR A 118 -5.22 -11.75 37.94
C THR A 118 -5.67 -13.16 38.31
N PRO A 119 -4.92 -13.88 39.17
CA PRO A 119 -5.40 -15.13 39.76
C PRO A 119 -6.69 -14.85 40.54
N MET A 120 -7.70 -15.73 40.41
CA MET A 120 -8.89 -15.71 41.28
C MET A 120 -8.58 -16.25 42.67
#